data_AF-A0A433Q919-F1
#
_entry.id   AF-A0A433Q919-F1
#
_cell.length_a   1.000
_cell.length_b   1.000
_cell.length_c   1.000
_cell.angle_alpha   90.00
_cell.angle_beta   90.00
_cell.angle_gamma   90.00
#
_symmetry.space_group_name_H-M   'P 1'
#
loop_
_entity.id
_entity.type
_entity.pdbx_description
1 polymer ?
#
loop_
_entity_poly.entity_id
_entity_poly.type
_entity_poly.pdbx_seq_one_letter_code
_entity_poly.pdbx_strand_id
1 'polypeptide(L)'
;MTSISAAATHILAVLPPGKLPLWMLFVSSLGIFNSVQNLFTNKLTKQVYAGRPEQVTPLAARLFATWTWSVSMIRIYAAFHLQEKL
;
A
#
# COMPACT_ATOMS: atom_id res chain seq x y z
N MET A 1 -6.86 -3.40 24.46
CA MET A 1 -7.54 -3.41 23.14
C MET A 1 -8.09 -2.03 22.76
N THR A 2 -7.44 -0.93 23.17
CA THR A 2 -7.93 0.45 22.97
C THR A 2 -7.00 1.30 22.07
N SER A 3 -5.72 0.97 21.98
CA SER A 3 -4.73 1.83 21.28
C SER A 3 -4.81 1.79 19.75
N ILE A 4 -5.10 0.63 19.15
CA ILE A 4 -5.23 0.50 17.69
C ILE A 4 -6.46 1.26 17.19
N SER A 5 -7.56 1.18 17.94
CA SER A 5 -8.78 1.93 17.64
C SER A 5 -8.52 3.43 17.73
N ALA A 6 -7.80 3.90 18.75
CA ALA A 6 -7.49 5.32 18.90
C ALA A 6 -6.66 5.87 17.73
N ALA A 7 -5.62 5.15 17.31
CA ALA A 7 -4.80 5.56 16.16
C ALA A 7 -5.62 5.63 14.87
N ALA A 8 -6.49 4.63 14.62
CA ALA A 8 -7.38 4.63 13.48
C ALA A 8 -8.34 5.84 13.50
N THR A 9 -8.92 6.16 14.66
CA THR A 9 -9.81 7.32 14.80
C THR A 9 -9.08 8.65 14.55
N HIS A 10 -7.85 8.80 15.05
CA HIS A 10 -7.04 9.99 14.78
C HIS A 10 -6.69 10.14 13.29
N ILE A 11 -6.33 9.04 12.61
CA ILE A 11 -6.04 9.04 11.17
C ILE A 11 -7.29 9.43 10.37
N LEU A 12 -8.45 8.88 10.74
CA LEU A 12 -9.73 9.20 10.09
C LEU A 12 -10.19 10.64 10.36
N ALA A 13 -9.84 11.23 11.51
CA ALA A 13 -10.18 12.60 11.85
C ALA A 13 -9.39 13.65 11.05
N VAL A 14 -8.19 13.29 10.57
CA VAL A 14 -7.34 14.18 9.74
C VAL A 14 -7.69 14.07 8.25
N LEU A 15 -8.52 13.11 7.85
CA LEU A 15 -8.87 12.90 6.45
C LEU A 15 -9.86 13.99 5.95
N PRO A 16 -9.64 14.53 4.74
CA PRO A 16 -10.63 15.38 4.08
C PRO A 16 -11.97 14.65 3.90
N PRO A 17 -13.12 15.35 3.94
CA PRO A 17 -14.42 14.74 3.77
C PRO A 17 -14.56 14.12 2.37
N GLY A 18 -14.63 12.79 2.29
CA GLY A 18 -14.85 12.09 1.03
C GLY A 18 -14.54 10.59 1.11
N LYS A 19 -15.09 9.81 0.16
CA LYS A 19 -14.78 8.38 0.02
C LYS A 19 -13.43 8.13 -0.69
N LEU A 20 -12.92 9.14 -1.40
CA LEU A 20 -11.69 9.06 -2.19
C LEU A 20 -10.42 8.94 -1.31
N PRO A 21 -10.22 9.74 -0.26
CA PRO A 21 -9.06 9.60 0.62
C PRO A 21 -9.03 8.26 1.36
N LEU A 22 -10.20 7.75 1.76
CA LEU A 22 -10.33 6.44 2.39
C LEU A 22 -9.92 5.31 1.43
N TRP A 23 -10.33 5.40 0.16
CA TRP A 23 -9.91 4.46 -0.88
C TRP A 23 -8.39 4.49 -1.09
N MET A 24 -7.78 5.67 -1.09
CA MET A 24 -6.32 5.81 -1.21
C MET A 24 -5.57 5.14 -0.04
N LEU A 25 -6.04 5.33 1.20
CA LEU A 25 -5.47 4.62 2.35
C LEU A 25 -5.62 3.11 2.26
N PHE A 26 -6.78 2.64 1.78
CA PHE A 26 -7.03 1.21 1.57
C PHE A 26 -6.06 0.60 0.56
N VAL A 27 -5.94 1.17 -0.65
CA VAL A 27 -5.03 0.64 -1.67
C VAL A 27 -3.55 0.77 -1.26
N SER A 28 -3.19 1.78 -0.47
CA SER A 28 -1.84 1.91 0.09
C SER A 28 -1.54 0.86 1.14
N SER A 29 -2.50 0.52 2.00
CA SER A 29 -2.35 -0.60 2.95
C SER A 29 -2.10 -1.92 2.22
N LEU A 30 -2.89 -2.21 1.19
CA LEU A 30 -2.70 -3.39 0.34
C LEU A 30 -1.34 -3.38 -0.37
N GLY A 31 -0.89 -2.22 -0.85
CA GLY A 31 0.41 -2.05 -1.48
C GLY A 31 1.58 -2.32 -0.53
N ILE A 32 1.53 -1.77 0.70
CA ILE A 32 2.54 -2.04 1.73
C ILE A 32 2.56 -3.52 2.10
N PHE A 33 1.39 -4.15 2.26
CA PHE A 33 1.30 -5.59 2.52
C PHE A 33 1.95 -6.41 1.40
N ASN A 34 1.68 -6.06 0.14
CA ASN A 34 2.29 -6.71 -1.02
C ASN A 34 3.82 -6.51 -1.07
N SER A 35 4.30 -5.31 -0.75
CA SER A 35 5.74 -5.02 -0.67
C SER A 35 6.42 -5.83 0.43
N VAL A 36 5.85 -5.87 1.63
CA VAL A 36 6.38 -6.69 2.74
C VAL A 36 6.39 -8.17 2.35
N GLN A 37 5.30 -8.67 1.78
CA GLN A 37 5.26 -10.05 1.28
C GLN A 37 6.37 -10.30 0.27
N ASN A 38 6.55 -9.47 -0.76
CA ASN A 38 7.61 -9.64 -1.76
C ASN A 38 9.03 -9.58 -1.20
N LEU A 39 9.26 -8.89 -0.08
CA LEU A 39 10.58 -8.83 0.56
C LEU A 39 10.91 -10.11 1.35
N PHE A 40 9.92 -10.71 2.01
CA PHE A 40 10.11 -11.90 2.86
C PHE A 40 9.75 -13.22 2.19
N THR A 41 8.78 -13.24 1.27
CA THR A 41 8.26 -14.44 0.62
C THR A 41 7.76 -14.17 -0.80
N ASN A 42 8.36 -14.84 -1.78
CA ASN A 42 7.94 -14.73 -3.19
C ASN A 42 6.82 -15.72 -3.56
N LYS A 43 6.27 -16.48 -2.59
CA LYS A 43 5.30 -17.54 -2.86
C LYS A 43 3.97 -17.00 -3.39
N LEU A 44 3.44 -15.94 -2.79
CA LEU A 44 2.19 -15.32 -3.24
C LEU A 44 2.34 -14.62 -4.60
N THR A 45 3.42 -13.89 -4.81
CA THR A 45 3.66 -13.21 -6.08
C THR A 45 3.81 -14.19 -7.24
N LYS A 46 4.44 -15.35 -7.00
CA LYS A 46 4.49 -16.44 -7.99
C LYS A 46 3.11 -17.02 -8.31
N GLN A 47 2.19 -17.07 -7.35
CA GLN A 47 0.80 -17.48 -7.60
C GLN A 47 0.00 -16.43 -8.37
N VAL A 48 0.22 -15.14 -8.09
CA VAL A 48 -0.41 -14.05 -8.87
C VAL A 48 0.07 -14.07 -10.32
N TYR A 49 1.35 -14.35 -10.54
CA TYR A 49 1.95 -14.48 -11.88
C TYR A 49 2.08 -15.95 -12.32
N ALA A 50 1.07 -16.77 -12.05
CA ALA A 50 1.05 -18.21 -12.38
C ALA A 50 1.22 -18.53 -13.88
N GLY A 51 1.02 -17.55 -14.77
CA GLY A 51 1.26 -17.71 -16.21
C GLY A 51 2.74 -17.92 -16.57
N ARG A 52 3.68 -17.35 -15.80
CA ARG A 52 5.14 -17.54 -15.94
C ARG A 52 5.87 -17.36 -14.60
N PRO A 53 5.73 -18.29 -13.65
CA PRO A 53 6.30 -18.18 -12.31
C PRO A 53 7.84 -18.16 -12.30
N GLU A 54 8.46 -18.61 -13.40
CA GLU A 54 9.92 -18.68 -13.59
C GLU A 54 10.55 -17.31 -13.84
N GLN A 55 9.76 -16.35 -14.35
CA GLN A 55 10.21 -14.97 -14.58
C GLN A 55 10.15 -14.12 -13.31
N VAL A 56 9.48 -14.61 -12.26
CA VAL A 56 9.43 -13.97 -10.94
C VAL A 56 10.72 -14.31 -10.17
N THR A 57 11.81 -13.66 -10.58
CA THR A 57 13.08 -13.76 -9.87
C THR A 57 13.00 -13.01 -8.53
N PRO A 58 13.74 -13.45 -7.50
CA PRO A 58 13.79 -12.75 -6.22
C PRO A 58 14.24 -11.29 -6.34
N LEU A 59 15.10 -10.99 -7.33
CA LEU A 59 15.57 -9.63 -7.58
C LEU A 59 14.48 -8.74 -8.18
N ALA A 60 13.75 -9.25 -9.18
CA ALA A 60 12.62 -8.55 -9.78
C ALA A 60 11.48 -8.30 -8.78
N ALA A 61 11.20 -9.29 -7.91
CA ALA A 61 10.19 -9.15 -6.86
C ALA A 61 10.52 -8.03 -5.86
N ARG A 62 11.80 -7.88 -5.48
CA ARG A 62 12.27 -6.79 -4.61
C ARG A 62 12.15 -5.42 -5.28
N LEU A 63 12.47 -5.32 -6.57
CA LEU A 63 12.29 -4.07 -7.34
C LEU A 63 10.81 -3.69 -7.44
N PHE A 64 9.94 -4.67 -7.69
CA PHE A 64 8.50 -4.45 -7.71
C PHE A 64 7.97 -4.04 -6.32
N ALA A 65 8.51 -4.62 -5.25
CA ALA A 65 8.18 -4.26 -3.88
C ALA A 65 8.56 -2.82 -3.56
N THR A 66 9.76 -2.38 -3.90
CA THR A 66 10.21 -1.00 -3.64
C THR A 66 9.40 0.01 -4.44
N TRP A 67 9.10 -0.29 -5.70
CA TRP A 67 8.20 0.54 -6.51
C TRP A 67 6.82 0.68 -5.88
N THR A 68 6.19 -0.44 -5.51
CA THR A 68 4.84 -0.46 -4.91
C THR A 68 4.82 0.25 -3.56
N TRP A 69 5.91 0.15 -2.80
CA TRP A 69 6.07 0.84 -1.53
C TRP A 69 6.15 2.36 -1.73
N SER A 70 6.97 2.84 -2.67
CA SER A 70 7.07 4.26 -3.02
C SER A 70 5.73 4.82 -3.47
N VAL A 71 5.01 4.12 -4.35
CA VAL A 71 3.68 4.54 -4.82
C VAL A 71 2.67 4.57 -3.66
N SER A 72 2.73 3.62 -2.73
CA SER A 72 1.86 3.61 -1.55
C SER A 72 2.12 4.81 -0.63
N MET A 73 3.38 5.21 -0.44
CA MET A 73 3.70 6.43 0.30
C MET A 73 3.14 7.69 -0.38
N ILE A 74 3.28 7.82 -1.70
CA ILE A 74 2.73 8.94 -2.47
C ILE A 74 1.20 9.00 -2.32
N ARG A 75 0.52 7.85 -2.38
CA ARG A 75 -0.94 7.76 -2.20
C ARG A 75 -1.39 8.14 -0.80
N ILE A 76 -0.62 7.77 0.23
CA ILE A 76 -0.90 8.23 1.62
C ILE A 76 -0.77 9.75 1.68
N TYR A 77 0.30 10.32 1.13
CA TYR A 77 0.50 11.76 1.09
C TYR A 77 -0.64 12.49 0.35
N ALA A 78 -1.02 11.98 -0.83
CA ALA A 78 -2.12 12.51 -1.62
C ALA A 78 -3.47 12.40 -0.90
N ALA A 79 -3.71 11.34 -0.11
CA ALA A 79 -4.94 11.19 0.66
C ALA A 79 -5.15 12.34 1.66
N PHE A 80 -4.08 12.88 2.25
CA PHE A 80 -4.16 14.00 3.20
C PHE A 80 -4.18 15.37 2.51
N HIS A 81 -3.50 15.54 1.37
CA HIS A 81 -3.38 16.83 0.67
C HIS A 81 -4.36 16.99 -0.52
N LEU A 82 -5.33 16.10 -0.64
CA LEU A 82 -6.25 16.04 -1.80
C LEU A 82 -7.10 17.30 -2.00
N GLN A 83 -7.25 18.11 -0.96
CA GLN A 83 -8.11 19.29 -0.94
C GLN A 83 -7.35 20.62 -1.02
N GLU A 84 -6.01 20.59 -1.09
CA GLU A 84 -5.22 21.76 -1.46
C GLU A 84 -5.44 22.05 -2.95
N LYS A 85 -6.34 23.01 -3.23
CA LYS A 85 -6.35 23.68 -4.53
C LYS A 85 -5.24 24.74 -4.50
N LEU A 86 -4.31 24.65 -5.46
CA LEU A 86 -3.41 25.73 -5.85
C LEU A 86 -4.20 27.01 -6.18
#